data_AF-A0A4Q3SJP7-F1
#
_entry.id   AF-A0A4Q3SJP7-F1
#
_cell.length_a   1.000
_cell.length_b   1.000
_cell.length_c   1.000
_cell.angle_alpha   90.00
_cell.angle_beta   90.00
_cell.angle_gamma   90.00
#
_symmetry.space_group_name_H-M   'P 1'
#
loop_
_entity.id
_entity.type
_entity.pdbx_description
1 polymer ?
#
loop_
_entity_poly.entity_id
_entity_poly.type
_entity_poly.pdbx_seq_one_letter_code
_entity_poly.pdbx_strand_id
1 'polypeptide(L)'
;TQAKGKWDVAMLPIWAGTERHNSLVGGAALWTLKGKSAEEYKGAAAFYNFIATPEQAQHWSTITGYIPVTNTGFEAMKAAGFYNAAPYKGRELAIESLTYTPAGEYTRGVRLGNFGAVRVEIQKAMQSVIFDGADPQTALDQAAARSNEVLRKFEQTYKGQQLP
;
A
#
# COMPACT_ATOMS: atom_id res chain seq x y z
N THR A 1 9.16 4.55 27.12
CA THR A 1 8.84 3.26 27.79
C THR A 1 8.43 2.25 26.72
N GLN A 2 9.37 1.51 26.15
CA GLN A 2 9.02 0.41 25.22
C GLN A 2 8.52 -0.78 26.05
N ALA A 3 7.33 -1.28 25.73
CA ALA A 3 6.75 -2.41 26.43
C ALA A 3 7.70 -3.62 26.40
N LYS A 4 8.02 -4.19 27.58
CA LYS A 4 8.79 -5.41 27.76
C LYS A 4 7.95 -6.66 27.44
N GLY A 5 7.24 -6.66 26.31
CA GLY A 5 6.47 -7.80 25.83
C GLY A 5 7.26 -8.60 24.79
N LYS A 6 7.14 -9.92 24.79
CA LYS A 6 7.59 -10.75 23.66
C LYS A 6 6.57 -10.58 22.53
N TRP A 7 6.92 -9.79 21.52
CA TRP A 7 6.16 -9.65 20.29
C TRP A 7 7.05 -10.04 19.11
N ASP A 8 6.43 -10.52 18.03
CA ASP A 8 7.11 -10.83 16.78
C ASP A 8 6.23 -10.39 15.59
N VAL A 9 6.82 -10.34 14.41
CA VAL A 9 6.12 -10.01 13.16
C VAL A 9 5.74 -11.31 12.44
N ALA A 10 4.54 -11.33 11.84
CA ALA A 10 4.09 -12.44 11.00
C ALA A 10 3.40 -11.91 9.75
N MET A 11 3.40 -12.70 8.67
CA MET A 11 2.57 -12.41 7.50
C MET A 11 1.08 -12.43 7.86
N LEU A 12 0.27 -11.69 7.11
CA LEU A 12 -1.19 -11.71 7.26
C LEU A 12 -1.74 -13.14 7.14
N PRO A 13 -2.71 -13.55 7.98
CA PRO A 13 -3.34 -14.85 7.85
C PRO A 13 -4.15 -14.96 6.54
N ILE A 14 -4.33 -16.19 6.06
CA ILE A 14 -5.21 -16.51 4.93
C ILE A 14 -6.24 -17.55 5.38
N TRP A 15 -7.32 -17.68 4.62
CA TRP A 15 -8.32 -18.72 4.87
C TRP A 15 -7.75 -20.11 4.55
N ALA A 16 -8.10 -21.11 5.37
CA ALA A 16 -7.71 -22.49 5.11
C ALA A 16 -8.25 -22.96 3.75
N GLY A 17 -7.41 -23.65 2.97
CA GLY A 17 -7.77 -24.12 1.62
C GLY A 17 -7.71 -23.05 0.52
N THR A 18 -7.22 -21.85 0.82
CA THR A 18 -6.99 -20.80 -0.19
C THR A 18 -5.51 -20.64 -0.51
N GLU A 19 -5.22 -20.19 -1.72
CA GLU A 19 -3.86 -19.83 -2.13
C GLU A 19 -3.49 -18.46 -1.56
N ARG A 20 -2.29 -18.33 -1.01
CA ARG A 20 -1.75 -17.03 -0.62
C ARG A 20 -1.30 -16.29 -1.87
N HIS A 21 -1.76 -15.04 -2.01
CA HIS A 21 -1.26 -14.11 -3.00
C HIS A 21 -0.43 -13.01 -2.34
N ASN A 22 0.28 -12.25 -3.17
CA ASN A 22 0.93 -11.02 -2.73
C ASN A 22 -0.07 -10.06 -2.07
N SER A 23 0.38 -9.41 -1.00
CA SER A 23 -0.28 -8.23 -0.44
C SER A 23 -0.06 -6.99 -1.32
N LEU A 24 -0.72 -5.89 -0.97
CA LEU A 24 -0.62 -4.62 -1.68
C LEU A 24 -0.11 -3.50 -0.77
N VAL A 25 0.56 -2.51 -1.36
CA VAL A 25 1.07 -1.35 -0.64
C VAL A 25 -0.04 -0.35 -0.30
N GLY A 26 0.06 0.25 0.88
CA GLY A 26 -0.66 1.48 1.23
C GLY A 26 0.22 2.72 1.05
N GLY A 27 0.03 3.72 1.91
CA GLY A 27 0.89 4.91 1.94
C GLY A 27 0.57 5.91 0.83
N ALA A 28 1.62 6.56 0.32
CA ALA A 28 1.54 7.62 -0.68
C ALA A 28 2.57 7.40 -1.80
N ALA A 29 2.42 8.16 -2.88
CA ALA A 29 3.37 8.22 -3.98
C ALA A 29 3.75 9.68 -4.27
N LEU A 30 4.95 9.88 -4.80
CA LEU A 30 5.37 11.18 -5.33
C LEU A 30 4.94 11.30 -6.78
N TRP A 31 4.32 12.44 -7.13
CA TRP A 31 3.90 12.77 -8.48
C TRP A 31 4.61 14.03 -8.95
N THR A 32 5.11 14.01 -10.18
CA THR A 32 5.63 15.22 -10.85
C THR A 32 4.48 15.89 -11.61
N LEU A 33 4.22 17.16 -11.32
CA LEU A 33 3.13 17.91 -11.95
C LEU A 33 3.51 18.35 -13.37
N LYS A 34 2.51 18.40 -14.26
CA LYS A 34 2.67 18.91 -15.63
C LYS A 34 2.93 20.42 -15.64
N GLY A 35 3.44 20.92 -16.77
CA GLY A 35 3.61 22.36 -17.04
C GLY A 35 4.88 22.97 -16.44
N LYS A 36 5.91 22.16 -16.19
CA LYS A 36 7.22 22.59 -15.67
C LYS A 36 8.27 22.68 -16.77
N SER A 37 9.36 23.41 -16.51
CA SER A 37 10.49 23.53 -17.44
C SER A 37 11.29 22.23 -17.54
N ALA A 38 12.12 22.12 -18.59
CA ALA A 38 13.02 20.97 -18.74
C ALA A 38 14.01 20.86 -17.58
N GLU A 39 14.48 21.99 -17.06
CA GLU A 39 15.40 22.09 -15.92
C GLU A 39 14.71 21.62 -14.62
N GLU A 40 13.46 22.02 -14.40
CA GLU A 40 12.67 21.55 -13.25
C GLU A 40 12.45 20.03 -13.30
N TYR A 41 12.11 19.49 -14.48
CA TYR A 41 11.97 18.04 -14.64
C TYR A 41 13.29 17.29 -14.45
N LYS A 42 14.43 17.84 -14.90
CA LYS A 42 15.76 17.29 -14.59
C LYS A 42 16.02 17.27 -13.09
N GLY A 43 15.64 18.33 -12.37
CA GLY A 43 15.72 18.39 -10.91
C GLY A 43 14.86 17.33 -10.22
N ALA A 44 13.61 17.17 -10.64
CA ALA A 44 12.71 16.14 -10.12
C ALA A 44 13.26 14.72 -10.35
N ALA A 45 13.79 14.44 -11.55
CA ALA A 45 14.43 13.17 -11.86
C ALA A 45 15.69 12.92 -11.01
N ALA A 46 16.54 13.93 -10.82
CA ALA A 46 17.70 13.84 -9.94
C ALA A 46 17.30 13.54 -8.49
N PHE A 47 16.24 14.17 -7.99
CA PHE A 47 15.71 13.90 -6.66
C PHE A 47 15.19 12.47 -6.53
N TYR A 48 14.41 11.98 -7.50
CA TYR A 48 13.93 10.58 -7.50
C TYR A 48 15.09 9.58 -7.52
N ASN A 49 16.13 9.83 -8.30
CA ASN A 49 17.33 8.99 -8.31
C ASN A 49 18.05 8.99 -6.96
N PHE A 50 18.16 10.15 -6.30
CA PHE A 50 18.78 10.27 -4.99
C PHE A 50 18.03 9.46 -3.92
N ILE A 51 16.71 9.63 -3.81
CA ILE A 51 15.92 8.92 -2.79
C ILE A 51 15.77 7.41 -3.07
N ALA A 52 16.02 6.98 -4.31
CA ALA A 52 16.02 5.56 -4.70
C ALA A 52 17.33 4.83 -4.37
N THR A 53 18.37 5.54 -3.90
CA THR A 53 19.64 4.91 -3.51
C THR A 53 19.47 3.99 -2.29
N PRO A 54 20.30 2.94 -2.15
CA PRO A 54 20.24 2.06 -0.97
C PRO A 54 20.40 2.79 0.37
N GLU A 55 21.27 3.79 0.43
CA GLU A 55 21.47 4.62 1.63
C GLU A 55 20.18 5.34 2.03
N GLN A 56 19.50 5.98 1.08
CA GLN A 56 18.26 6.70 1.36
C GLN A 56 17.11 5.74 1.68
N ALA A 57 17.05 4.58 1.03
CA ALA A 57 16.07 3.54 1.36
C ALA A 57 16.23 3.06 2.82
N GLN A 58 17.46 2.79 3.26
CA GLN A 58 17.75 2.42 4.64
C GLN A 58 17.45 3.57 5.60
N HIS A 59 17.88 4.79 5.29
CA HIS A 59 17.64 5.97 6.11
C HIS A 59 16.13 6.16 6.35
N TRP A 60 15.34 6.15 5.28
CA TRP A 60 13.89 6.31 5.35
C TRP A 60 13.23 5.20 6.17
N SER A 61 13.57 3.94 5.90
CA SER A 61 13.02 2.80 6.65
C SER A 61 13.37 2.84 8.13
N THR A 62 14.58 3.29 8.46
CA THR A 62 15.06 3.45 9.85
C THR A 62 14.24 4.48 10.61
N ILE A 63 14.06 5.67 10.04
CA ILE A 63 13.43 6.80 10.77
C ILE A 63 11.91 6.76 10.73
N THR A 64 11.30 6.05 9.78
CA THR A 64 9.84 6.04 9.59
C THR A 64 9.17 4.69 9.81
N GLY A 65 9.91 3.58 9.61
CA GLY A 65 9.33 2.24 9.53
C GLY A 65 8.68 1.88 8.20
N TYR A 66 8.68 2.78 7.19
CA TYR A 66 8.25 2.41 5.84
C TYR A 66 9.18 1.36 5.24
N ILE A 67 8.62 0.58 4.31
CA ILE A 67 9.36 -0.41 3.53
C ILE A 67 10.33 0.28 2.55
N PRO A 68 11.47 -0.36 2.21
CA PRO A 68 12.25 0.06 1.05
C PRO A 68 11.44 -0.15 -0.23
N VAL A 69 11.50 0.81 -1.15
CA VAL A 69 10.72 0.81 -2.41
C VAL A 69 11.56 0.38 -3.63
N THR A 70 12.81 -0.04 -3.42
CA THR A 70 13.70 -0.54 -4.46
C THR A 70 14.29 -1.89 -4.06
N ASN A 71 14.43 -2.79 -5.04
CA ASN A 71 15.05 -4.11 -4.81
C ASN A 71 16.50 -3.94 -4.32
N THR A 72 17.25 -3.02 -4.92
CA THR A 72 18.65 -2.75 -4.53
C THR A 72 18.76 -2.25 -3.09
N GLY A 73 17.84 -1.39 -2.64
CA GLY A 73 17.79 -0.93 -1.25
C GLY A 73 17.43 -2.06 -0.29
N PHE A 74 16.43 -2.88 -0.62
CA PHE A 74 16.04 -4.02 0.21
C PHE A 74 17.18 -5.04 0.37
N GLU A 75 17.82 -5.45 -0.74
CA GLU A 75 18.91 -6.43 -0.71
C GLU A 75 20.13 -5.89 0.04
N ALA A 76 20.47 -4.60 -0.13
CA ALA A 76 21.57 -3.99 0.63
C ALA A 76 21.29 -3.98 2.14
N MET A 77 20.07 -3.61 2.55
CA MET A 77 19.66 -3.64 3.97
C MET A 77 19.71 -5.06 4.54
N LYS A 78 19.24 -6.05 3.78
CA LYS A 78 19.26 -7.46 4.18
C LYS A 78 20.70 -7.97 4.34
N ALA A 79 21.57 -7.69 3.37
CA ALA A 79 22.98 -8.07 3.42
C ALA A 79 23.72 -7.41 4.59
N ALA A 80 23.35 -6.19 4.96
CA ALA A 80 23.88 -5.49 6.14
C ALA A 80 23.33 -6.00 7.48
N GLY A 81 22.44 -7.00 7.47
CA GLY A 81 21.85 -7.58 8.68
C GLY A 81 20.84 -6.66 9.38
N PHE A 82 20.29 -5.67 8.67
CA PHE A 82 19.35 -4.69 9.22
C PHE A 82 18.18 -5.36 9.95
N TYR A 83 17.70 -6.49 9.42
CA TYR A 83 16.54 -7.22 9.94
C TYR A 83 16.87 -8.31 10.97
N ASN A 84 18.12 -8.46 11.41
CA ASN A 84 18.51 -9.59 12.26
C ASN A 84 18.27 -9.36 13.76
N ALA A 85 18.14 -8.09 14.19
CA ALA A 85 18.05 -7.73 15.60
C ALA A 85 17.01 -6.64 15.87
N ALA A 86 16.54 -6.58 17.11
CA ALA A 86 15.65 -5.50 17.56
C ALA A 86 16.34 -4.13 17.37
N PRO A 87 15.59 -3.08 16.99
CA PRO A 87 14.13 -3.01 16.87
C PRO A 87 13.58 -3.35 15.46
N TYR A 88 14.42 -3.84 14.55
CA TYR A 88 14.07 -4.03 13.13
C TYR A 88 13.81 -5.49 12.74
N LYS A 89 13.99 -6.42 13.69
CA LYS A 89 13.77 -7.85 13.51
C LYS A 89 12.40 -8.14 12.87
N GLY A 90 12.39 -8.95 11.80
CA GLY A 90 11.18 -9.45 11.15
C GLY A 90 10.49 -8.46 10.21
N ARG A 91 11.02 -7.24 10.01
CA ARG A 91 10.41 -6.25 9.09
C ARG A 91 10.50 -6.65 7.62
N GLU A 92 11.43 -7.52 7.24
CA GLU A 92 11.54 -8.13 5.92
C GLU A 92 10.30 -8.97 5.54
N LEU A 93 9.55 -9.48 6.52
CA LEU A 93 8.30 -10.22 6.28
C LEU A 93 7.23 -9.35 5.59
N ALA A 94 7.29 -8.03 5.74
CA ALA A 94 6.43 -7.13 4.98
C ALA A 94 6.75 -7.17 3.48
N ILE A 95 8.04 -7.24 3.12
CA ILE A 95 8.47 -7.41 1.72
C ILE A 95 8.11 -8.81 1.22
N GLU A 96 8.35 -9.85 2.01
CA GLU A 96 7.94 -11.22 1.66
C GLU A 96 6.45 -11.31 1.38
N SER A 97 5.61 -10.70 2.23
CA SER A 97 4.17 -10.61 2.02
C SER A 97 3.82 -9.84 0.74
N LEU A 98 4.53 -8.76 0.41
CA LEU A 98 4.30 -7.95 -0.80
C LEU A 98 4.75 -8.64 -2.10
N THR A 99 5.70 -9.58 -2.01
CA THR A 99 6.27 -10.26 -3.18
C THR A 99 6.00 -11.76 -3.17
N TYR A 100 5.06 -12.25 -2.37
CA TYR A 100 4.80 -13.68 -2.18
C TYR A 100 4.49 -14.41 -3.49
N THR A 101 3.68 -13.80 -4.35
CA THR A 101 3.48 -14.20 -5.75
C THR A 101 3.83 -13.05 -6.69
N PRO A 102 4.14 -13.31 -7.97
CA PRO A 102 4.09 -12.26 -8.98
C PRO A 102 2.74 -11.54 -8.98
N ALA A 103 2.75 -10.23 -9.16
CA ALA A 103 1.52 -9.44 -9.21
C ALA A 103 0.70 -9.78 -10.46
N GLY A 104 -0.55 -10.21 -10.28
CA GLY A 104 -1.51 -10.47 -11.33
C GLY A 104 -2.40 -9.26 -11.65
N GLU A 105 -3.35 -9.45 -12.56
CA GLU A 105 -4.29 -8.42 -13.00
C GLU A 105 -5.02 -7.75 -11.82
N TYR A 106 -5.45 -8.55 -10.85
CA TYR A 106 -6.25 -8.14 -9.69
C TYR A 106 -5.45 -7.99 -8.39
N THR A 107 -4.15 -8.31 -8.37
CA THR A 107 -3.33 -8.25 -7.14
C THR A 107 -2.24 -7.19 -7.17
N ARG A 108 -2.09 -6.44 -8.28
CA ARG A 108 -1.13 -5.32 -8.40
C ARG A 108 -1.53 -4.02 -7.65
N GLY A 109 -2.68 -4.02 -6.98
CA GLY A 109 -3.22 -2.89 -6.23
C GLY A 109 -4.59 -2.43 -6.73
N VAL A 110 -5.15 -1.43 -6.06
CA VAL A 110 -6.51 -0.92 -6.33
C VAL A 110 -6.43 0.42 -7.05
N ARG A 111 -7.02 0.51 -8.24
CA ARG A 111 -7.11 1.75 -9.02
C ARG A 111 -8.58 2.08 -9.29
N LEU A 112 -9.17 2.84 -8.38
CA LEU A 112 -10.56 3.28 -8.47
C LEU A 112 -10.63 4.81 -8.39
N GLY A 113 -11.47 5.39 -9.24
CA GLY A 113 -11.80 6.81 -9.17
C GLY A 113 -12.48 7.14 -7.85
N ASN A 114 -12.04 8.21 -7.19
CA ASN A 114 -12.55 8.60 -5.86
C ASN A 114 -12.49 7.47 -4.81
N PHE A 115 -11.40 6.70 -4.80
CA PHE A 115 -11.22 5.55 -3.90
C PHE A 115 -11.32 5.88 -2.40
N GLY A 116 -11.08 7.14 -2.01
CA GLY A 116 -11.31 7.59 -0.62
C GLY A 116 -12.78 7.44 -0.20
N ALA A 117 -13.72 7.86 -1.05
CA ALA A 117 -15.15 7.71 -0.78
C ALA A 117 -15.60 6.24 -0.82
N VAL A 118 -15.05 5.43 -1.72
CA VAL A 118 -15.28 3.96 -1.73
C VAL A 118 -14.85 3.33 -0.41
N ARG A 119 -13.67 3.71 0.11
CA ARG A 119 -13.20 3.23 1.42
C ARG A 119 -14.11 3.60 2.58
N VAL A 120 -14.70 4.81 2.56
CA VAL A 120 -15.68 5.23 3.57
C VAL A 120 -16.92 4.34 3.54
N GLU A 121 -17.44 3.97 2.36
CA GLU A 121 -18.60 3.08 2.27
C GLU A 121 -18.31 1.66 2.77
N ILE A 122 -17.12 1.12 2.45
CA ILE A 122 -16.66 -0.17 2.98
C ILE A 122 -16.50 -0.10 4.51
N GLN A 123 -15.91 0.97 5.03
CA GLN A 123 -15.71 1.15 6.47
C GLN A 123 -17.04 1.20 7.22
N LYS A 124 -18.06 1.90 6.71
CA LYS A 124 -19.41 1.95 7.29
C LYS A 124 -20.05 0.56 7.34
N ALA A 125 -19.93 -0.23 6.27
CA ALA A 125 -20.44 -1.60 6.27
C ALA A 125 -19.74 -2.45 7.34
N MET A 126 -18.41 -2.41 7.40
CA MET A 126 -17.65 -3.13 8.43
C MET A 126 -18.07 -2.71 9.85
N GLN A 127 -18.27 -1.41 10.10
CA GLN A 127 -18.74 -0.90 11.38
C GLN A 127 -20.12 -1.44 11.73
N SER A 128 -21.07 -1.42 10.79
CA SER A 128 -22.43 -1.93 11.01
C SER A 128 -22.46 -3.42 11.34
N VAL A 129 -21.59 -4.22 10.72
CA VAL A 129 -21.49 -5.65 10.98
C VAL A 129 -20.86 -5.91 12.36
N ILE A 130 -19.77 -5.23 12.67
CA ILE A 130 -18.99 -5.48 13.90
C ILE A 130 -19.70 -4.94 15.14
N PHE A 131 -20.32 -3.76 15.05
CA PHE A 131 -20.83 -3.04 16.21
C PHE A 131 -22.36 -3.03 16.33
N ASP A 132 -23.08 -3.12 15.20
CA ASP A 132 -24.54 -2.98 15.18
C ASP A 132 -25.26 -4.31 14.87
N GLY A 133 -24.51 -5.39 14.61
CA GLY A 133 -25.06 -6.72 14.35
C GLY A 133 -25.77 -6.85 12.99
N ALA A 134 -25.42 -6.00 12.02
CA ALA A 134 -25.96 -6.11 10.67
C ALA A 134 -25.52 -7.43 9.99
N ASP A 135 -26.39 -7.99 9.14
CA ASP A 135 -26.05 -9.15 8.32
C ASP A 135 -24.86 -8.83 7.39
N PRO A 136 -23.76 -9.61 7.43
CA PRO A 136 -22.55 -9.31 6.67
C PRO A 136 -22.77 -9.22 5.15
N GLN A 137 -23.54 -10.15 4.59
CA GLN A 137 -23.79 -10.19 3.15
C GLN A 137 -24.55 -8.94 2.70
N THR A 138 -25.65 -8.64 3.38
CA THR A 138 -26.47 -7.46 3.11
C THR A 138 -25.68 -6.17 3.25
N ALA A 139 -24.88 -6.00 4.31
CA ALA A 139 -24.09 -4.80 4.53
C ALA A 139 -23.04 -4.58 3.43
N LEU A 140 -22.36 -5.65 3.01
CA LEU A 140 -21.35 -5.60 1.95
C LEU A 140 -21.97 -5.35 0.56
N ASP A 141 -23.11 -5.96 0.26
CA ASP A 141 -23.83 -5.73 -1.01
C ASP A 141 -24.29 -4.27 -1.13
N GLN A 142 -24.79 -3.69 -0.03
CA GLN A 142 -25.15 -2.28 0.01
C GLN A 142 -23.94 -1.36 -0.14
N ALA A 143 -22.80 -1.68 0.49
CA ALA A 143 -21.57 -0.93 0.30
C ALA A 143 -21.06 -1.02 -1.14
N ALA A 144 -21.18 -2.18 -1.79
CA ALA A 144 -20.84 -2.35 -3.19
C ALA A 144 -21.74 -1.47 -4.09
N ALA A 145 -23.06 -1.47 -3.86
CA ALA A 145 -23.99 -0.61 -4.58
C ALA A 145 -23.65 0.88 -4.44
N ARG A 146 -23.46 1.36 -3.20
CA ARG A 146 -23.09 2.77 -2.93
C ARG A 146 -21.71 3.14 -3.49
N SER A 147 -20.76 2.22 -3.43
CA SER A 147 -19.43 2.41 -4.05
C SER A 147 -19.53 2.51 -5.57
N ASN A 148 -20.37 1.70 -6.21
CA ASN A 148 -20.60 1.78 -7.65
C ASN A 148 -21.20 3.14 -8.07
N GLU A 149 -22.07 3.74 -7.25
CA GLU A 149 -22.55 5.11 -7.51
C GLU A 149 -21.41 6.15 -7.47
N VAL A 150 -20.47 6.01 -6.52
CA VAL A 150 -19.26 6.84 -6.47
C VAL A 150 -18.45 6.69 -7.75
N LEU A 151 -18.25 5.45 -8.21
CA LEU A 151 -17.51 5.17 -9.45
C LEU A 151 -18.22 5.75 -10.68
N ARG A 152 -19.55 5.66 -10.78
CA ARG A 152 -20.32 6.26 -11.88
C ARG A 152 -20.23 7.78 -11.88
N LYS A 153 -20.26 8.42 -10.72
CA LYS A 153 -20.04 9.88 -10.62
C LYS A 153 -18.64 10.28 -11.09
N PHE A 154 -17.62 9.51 -10.71
CA PHE A 154 -16.25 9.74 -11.19
C PHE A 154 -16.14 9.55 -12.71
N GLU A 155 -16.67 8.45 -13.24
CA GLU A 155 -16.72 8.16 -14.68
C GLU A 155 -17.41 9.29 -15.46
N GLN A 156 -18.54 9.80 -14.97
CA GLN A 156 -19.25 10.92 -15.58
C GLN A 156 -18.44 12.22 -15.55
N THR A 157 -17.78 12.51 -14.42
CA THR A 157 -16.96 13.72 -14.24
C THR A 157 -15.81 13.77 -15.24
N TYR A 158 -15.21 12.62 -15.53
CA TYR A 158 -14.06 12.47 -16.42
C TYR A 158 -14.41 11.81 -17.76
N LYS A 159 -15.69 11.90 -18.18
CA LYS A 159 -16.15 11.27 -19.42
C LYS A 159 -15.34 11.79 -20.62
N GLY A 160 -14.76 10.86 -21.38
CA GLY A 160 -13.93 11.18 -22.56
C GLY A 160 -12.54 11.74 -22.23
N GLN A 161 -12.14 11.79 -20.95
CA GLN A 161 -10.80 12.20 -20.56
C GLN A 161 -9.87 10.98 -20.48
N GLN A 162 -8.67 11.12 -21.03
CA GLN A 162 -7.58 10.19 -20.73
C GLN A 162 -6.93 10.64 -19.42
N LEU A 163 -7.14 9.88 -18.35
CA LEU A 163 -6.45 10.10 -17.08
C LEU A 163 -5.03 9.51 -17.16
N PRO A 164 -4.04 10.14 -16.49
CA PRO A 164 -2.69 9.61 -16.39
C PRO A 164 -2.63 8.27 -15.65
#